data_AF-A0AA37L3U7-F1
#
_entry.id   AF-A0AA37L3U7-F1
#
_cell.length_a   1.000
_cell.length_b   1.000
_cell.length_c   1.000
_cell.angle_alpha   90.00
_cell.angle_beta   90.00
_cell.angle_gamma   90.00
#
_symmetry.space_group_name_H-M   'P 1'
#
loop_
_entity.id
_entity.type
_entity.pdbx_description
1 polymer ?
#
loop_
_entity_poly.entity_id
_entity_poly.type
_entity_poly.pdbx_seq_one_letter_code
_entity_poly.pdbx_strand_id
1 'polypeptide(L)'
;MAPQLQQPLNTNLSRHRQLSPTAAVQAGQSEEWVGEWLYSRGVRDEIVLATKYSSAYQLHDKSKLQSNYGGNSTESLKHSVARSLKVLQTTYFDTLYLSWWDYSTSIPEVHYLGISDIPAWVVAKANQYARLSGLRQFVVYQGKWSASLRDFEREIVPMCIDEGMGLCPWGVLNPGRFQTEEGFKEREKHNPGRQKRC
;
A
#
# COMPACT_ATOMS: atom_id res chain seq x y z
N MET A 1 23.50 -7.87 21.76
CA MET A 1 22.67 -9.08 21.61
C MET A 1 21.51 -8.96 22.59
N ALA A 2 20.37 -8.44 22.14
CA ALA A 2 19.15 -8.31 22.94
C ALA A 2 17.95 -8.59 22.01
N PRO A 3 17.16 -9.65 22.27
CA PRO A 3 16.14 -10.13 21.35
C PRO A 3 14.80 -9.49 21.71
N GLN A 4 14.39 -8.41 21.04
CA GLN A 4 13.06 -7.84 21.24
C GLN A 4 12.50 -7.27 19.93
N LEU A 5 11.53 -8.02 19.38
CA LEU A 5 10.33 -7.59 18.62
C LEU A 5 9.84 -8.66 17.63
N GLN A 6 9.99 -9.95 17.95
CA GLN A 6 9.07 -10.97 17.46
C GLN A 6 7.81 -10.94 18.34
N GLN A 7 6.94 -9.96 18.12
CA GLN A 7 5.54 -10.15 18.52
C GLN A 7 4.87 -10.97 17.43
N PRO A 8 4.31 -12.14 17.73
CA PRO A 8 3.64 -12.92 16.71
C PRO A 8 2.41 -12.14 16.20
N LEU A 9 2.27 -12.05 14.88
CA LEU A 9 1.02 -11.73 14.15
C LEU A 9 -0.06 -12.80 14.47
N ASN A 10 -0.43 -12.93 15.75
CA ASN A 10 -1.28 -13.98 16.31
C ASN A 10 -2.63 -13.46 16.81
N THR A 11 -2.91 -12.15 16.72
CA THR A 11 -4.17 -11.59 17.20
C THR A 11 -5.06 -11.16 16.03
N ASN A 12 -6.06 -11.99 15.73
CA ASN A 12 -7.29 -11.65 15.00
C ASN A 12 -7.16 -11.20 13.53
N LEU A 13 -6.36 -11.91 12.72
CA LEU A 13 -6.53 -11.90 11.27
C LEU A 13 -7.61 -12.94 10.91
N SER A 14 -8.87 -12.61 11.19
CA SER A 14 -10.03 -13.40 10.75
C SER A 14 -10.09 -13.46 9.22
N ARG A 15 -10.59 -14.59 8.69
CA ARG A 15 -10.88 -14.83 7.27
C ARG A 15 -11.50 -13.57 6.62
N HIS A 16 -10.99 -13.17 5.44
CA HIS A 16 -11.38 -11.98 4.67
C HIS A 16 -10.73 -10.62 5.03
N ARG A 17 -9.49 -10.57 5.53
CA ARG A 17 -8.74 -9.30 5.61
C ARG A 17 -7.76 -9.13 4.44
N GLN A 18 -7.77 -7.93 3.86
CA GLN A 18 -6.75 -7.49 2.93
C GLN A 18 -5.45 -7.20 3.69
N LEU A 19 -4.36 -7.87 3.33
CA LEU A 19 -3.01 -7.50 3.78
C LEU A 19 -2.39 -6.60 2.73
N SER A 20 -1.93 -5.41 3.13
CA SER A 20 -1.22 -4.48 2.23
C SER A 20 0.19 -4.13 2.72
N PRO A 21 1.12 -5.08 2.83
CA PRO A 21 2.53 -4.75 3.04
C PRO A 21 3.02 -3.81 1.94
N THR A 22 3.98 -2.95 2.27
CA THR A 22 4.46 -1.92 1.34
C THR A 22 5.96 -2.06 1.22
N ALA A 23 6.46 -2.25 -0.01
CA ALA A 23 7.88 -2.44 -0.31
C ALA A 23 8.79 -1.28 0.19
N ALA A 24 8.24 -0.08 0.35
CA ALA A 24 8.93 1.12 0.82
C ALA A 24 9.11 1.17 2.35
N VAL A 25 8.18 0.58 3.09
CA VAL A 25 8.14 0.68 4.53
C VAL A 25 9.20 -0.27 5.10
N GLN A 26 10.10 0.28 5.92
CA GLN A 26 11.21 -0.46 6.52
C GLN A 26 12.08 -1.20 5.48
N ALA A 27 12.36 -0.56 4.34
CA ALA A 27 13.16 -1.13 3.25
C ALA A 27 12.66 -2.48 2.69
N GLY A 28 11.37 -2.81 2.89
CA GLY A 28 10.75 -4.05 2.42
C GLY A 28 10.72 -5.19 3.45
N GLN A 29 11.20 -4.97 4.68
CA GLN A 29 11.09 -5.95 5.77
C GLN A 29 9.64 -6.35 6.08
N SER A 30 8.69 -5.42 5.85
CA SER A 30 7.26 -5.72 6.05
C SER A 30 6.76 -6.84 5.12
N GLU A 31 7.27 -6.91 3.89
CA GLU A 31 6.93 -7.98 2.95
C GLU A 31 7.58 -9.31 3.36
N GLU A 32 8.81 -9.28 3.89
CA GLU A 32 9.53 -10.47 4.36
C GLU A 32 8.75 -11.16 5.49
N TRP A 33 8.35 -10.40 6.52
CA TRP A 33 7.60 -10.96 7.65
C TRP A 33 6.22 -11.49 7.25
N VAL A 34 5.53 -10.80 6.33
CA VAL A 34 4.24 -11.28 5.82
C VAL A 34 4.43 -12.53 4.97
N GLY A 35 5.49 -12.61 4.17
CA GLY A 35 5.83 -13.78 3.37
C GLY A 35 6.09 -15.01 4.25
N GLU A 36 6.95 -14.88 5.26
CA GLU A 36 7.21 -15.95 6.23
C GLU A 36 5.93 -16.39 6.97
N TRP A 37 5.08 -15.43 7.34
CA TRP A 37 3.80 -15.72 8.00
C TRP A 37 2.82 -16.46 7.07
N LEU A 38 2.73 -16.07 5.80
CA LEU A 38 1.88 -16.74 4.80
C LEU A 38 2.37 -18.17 4.55
N TYR A 39 3.68 -18.33 4.31
CA TYR A 39 4.30 -19.61 4.02
C TYR A 39 4.17 -20.59 5.19
N SER A 40 4.48 -20.15 6.41
CA SER A 40 4.41 -21.00 7.61
C SER A 40 3.00 -21.50 7.93
N ARG A 41 1.95 -20.83 7.43
CA ARG A 41 0.55 -21.20 7.65
C ARG A 41 -0.11 -21.88 6.47
N GLY A 42 0.45 -21.77 5.26
CA GLY A 42 -0.15 -22.34 4.06
C GLY A 42 -1.53 -21.75 3.70
N VAL A 43 -1.83 -20.52 4.13
CA VAL A 43 -3.16 -19.88 3.97
C VAL A 43 -3.21 -18.88 2.82
N ARG A 44 -2.32 -18.99 1.83
CA ARG A 44 -2.22 -18.00 0.74
C ARG A 44 -3.56 -17.79 0.03
N ASP A 45 -4.29 -18.87 -0.24
CA ASP A 45 -5.55 -18.82 -0.99
C ASP A 45 -6.75 -18.37 -0.14
N GLU A 46 -6.59 -18.24 1.19
CA GLU A 46 -7.62 -17.72 2.10
C GLU A 46 -7.51 -16.20 2.33
N ILE A 47 -6.47 -15.56 1.79
CA ILE A 47 -6.11 -14.17 2.06
C ILE A 47 -6.09 -13.34 0.78
N VAL A 48 -6.69 -12.15 0.84
CA VAL A 48 -6.55 -11.14 -0.21
C VAL A 48 -5.24 -10.38 0.03
N LEU A 49 -4.24 -10.65 -0.79
CA LEU A 49 -2.92 -10.04 -0.69
C LEU A 49 -2.79 -8.88 -1.67
N ALA A 50 -2.52 -7.70 -1.14
CA ALA A 50 -2.19 -6.53 -1.92
C ALA A 50 -0.77 -6.06 -1.63
N THR A 51 -0.10 -5.49 -2.63
CA THR A 51 1.16 -4.76 -2.43
C THR A 51 1.15 -3.48 -3.26
N LYS A 52 2.19 -2.65 -3.11
CA LYS A 52 2.30 -1.36 -3.80
C LYS A 52 3.70 -1.18 -4.38
N TYR A 53 3.76 -0.48 -5.51
CA TYR A 53 4.99 -0.01 -6.12
C TYR A 53 4.91 1.51 -6.38
N SER A 54 6.00 2.12 -6.85
CA SER A 54 6.30 3.57 -7.04
C SER A 54 7.44 4.04 -6.14
N SER A 55 7.60 3.43 -4.97
CA SER A 55 8.66 3.81 -4.03
C SER A 55 10.00 3.20 -4.42
N ALA A 56 11.03 4.02 -4.42
CA ALA A 56 12.38 3.53 -4.61
C ALA A 56 12.84 2.73 -3.39
N TYR A 57 13.04 1.42 -3.57
CA TYR A 57 13.41 0.52 -2.47
C TYR A 57 14.92 0.20 -2.41
N GLN A 58 15.70 0.66 -3.39
CA GLN A 58 17.17 0.49 -3.46
C GLN A 58 17.94 1.82 -3.43
N LEU A 59 17.35 2.88 -2.84
CA LEU A 59 17.90 4.25 -2.82
C LEU A 59 19.32 4.40 -2.26
N HIS A 60 19.86 3.36 -1.61
CA HIS A 60 21.17 3.39 -0.97
C HIS A 60 22.27 2.62 -1.71
N ASP A 61 21.94 1.92 -2.80
CA ASP A 61 22.92 1.20 -3.61
C ASP A 61 23.44 2.05 -4.77
N LYS A 62 24.58 2.72 -4.56
CA LYS A 62 25.21 3.57 -5.58
C LYS A 62 25.69 2.80 -6.82
N SER A 63 25.72 1.46 -6.79
CA SER A 63 26.14 0.64 -7.94
C SER A 63 25.05 0.46 -8.99
N LYS A 64 23.81 0.86 -8.71
CA LYS A 64 22.66 0.62 -9.57
C LYS A 64 22.03 1.90 -10.11
N LEU A 65 21.49 1.81 -11.33
CA LEU A 65 20.67 2.85 -11.94
C LEU A 65 19.34 3.00 -11.20
N GLN A 66 19.26 4.00 -10.34
CA GLN A 66 18.14 4.22 -9.42
C GLN A 66 16.81 4.52 -10.12
N SER A 67 16.85 5.02 -11.36
CA SER A 67 15.66 5.31 -12.19
C SER A 67 14.79 4.09 -12.45
N ASN A 68 15.37 2.88 -12.42
CA ASN A 68 14.66 1.63 -12.72
C ASN A 68 14.11 0.95 -11.46
N TYR A 69 14.38 1.49 -10.27
CA TYR A 69 13.99 0.88 -9.00
C TYR A 69 12.98 1.72 -8.22
N GLY A 70 12.46 2.79 -8.82
CA GLY A 70 11.41 3.65 -8.28
C GLY A 70 10.67 4.42 -9.36
N GLY A 71 9.59 5.09 -8.98
CA GLY A 71 8.70 5.78 -9.90
C GLY A 71 7.71 4.84 -10.60
N ASN A 72 6.96 5.41 -11.55
CA ASN A 72 5.80 4.77 -12.15
C ASN A 72 6.11 4.04 -13.47
N SER A 73 7.38 4.00 -13.86
CA SER A 73 7.83 3.39 -15.12
C SER A 73 7.58 1.87 -15.16
N THR A 74 7.43 1.35 -16.37
CA THR A 74 7.24 -0.09 -16.61
C THR A 74 8.41 -0.92 -16.06
N GLU A 75 9.65 -0.41 -16.09
CA GLU A 75 10.82 -1.11 -15.55
C GLU A 75 10.81 -1.13 -14.02
N SER A 76 10.46 -0.01 -13.38
CA SER A 76 10.27 0.07 -11.92
C SER A 76 9.24 -0.92 -11.42
N LEU A 77 8.11 -1.03 -12.13
CA LEU A 77 7.12 -2.04 -11.87
C LEU A 77 7.70 -3.45 -11.96
N LYS A 78 8.30 -3.84 -13.10
CA LYS A 78 8.78 -5.21 -13.31
C LYS A 78 9.71 -5.64 -12.19
N HIS A 79 10.66 -4.78 -11.82
CA HIS A 79 11.58 -5.05 -10.73
C HIS A 79 10.88 -5.13 -9.36
N SER A 80 9.92 -4.25 -9.10
CA SER A 80 9.17 -4.25 -7.84
C SER A 80 8.32 -5.50 -7.69
N VAL A 81 7.57 -5.88 -8.73
CA VAL A 81 6.75 -7.10 -8.75
C VAL A 81 7.61 -8.35 -8.56
N ALA A 82 8.70 -8.48 -9.31
CA ALA A 82 9.59 -9.63 -9.21
C ALA A 82 10.18 -9.79 -7.80
N ARG A 83 10.58 -8.67 -7.17
CA ARG A 83 11.04 -8.69 -5.78
C ARG A 83 9.93 -9.06 -4.82
N SER A 84 8.79 -8.38 -4.87
CA SER A 84 7.69 -8.59 -3.93
C SER A 84 7.20 -10.04 -3.98
N LEU A 85 7.09 -10.66 -5.17
CA LEU A 85 6.68 -12.07 -5.30
C LEU A 85 7.67 -13.01 -4.61
N LYS A 86 8.97 -12.76 -4.82
CA LYS A 86 10.04 -13.54 -4.19
C LYS A 86 10.02 -13.41 -2.66
N VAL A 87 9.89 -12.18 -2.17
CA VAL A 87 9.92 -11.87 -0.73
C VAL A 87 8.67 -12.38 -0.02
N LEU A 88 7.49 -12.20 -0.64
CA LEU A 88 6.22 -12.70 -0.11
C LEU A 88 6.03 -14.21 -0.29
N GLN A 89 6.98 -14.89 -0.95
CA GLN A 89 6.97 -16.34 -1.18
C GLN A 89 5.68 -16.83 -1.86
N THR A 90 5.20 -16.07 -2.85
CA THR A 90 3.94 -16.31 -3.58
C THR A 90 4.14 -16.12 -5.08
N THR A 91 3.27 -16.72 -5.88
CA THR A 91 3.27 -16.59 -7.35
C THR A 91 2.34 -15.48 -7.85
N TYR A 92 1.44 -14.97 -7.01
CA TYR A 92 0.47 -13.95 -7.39
C TYR A 92 0.11 -12.98 -6.25
N PHE A 93 -0.43 -11.82 -6.64
CA PHE A 93 -1.13 -10.86 -5.78
C PHE A 93 -2.57 -10.74 -6.25
N ASP A 94 -3.47 -10.42 -5.33
CA ASP A 94 -4.86 -10.13 -5.64
C ASP A 94 -5.02 -8.69 -6.15
N THR A 95 -4.20 -7.76 -5.65
CA THR A 95 -4.22 -6.36 -6.10
C THR A 95 -2.85 -5.73 -6.00
N LEU A 96 -2.41 -5.08 -7.08
CA LEU A 96 -1.25 -4.20 -7.07
C LEU A 96 -1.71 -2.75 -7.11
N TYR A 97 -1.26 -1.95 -6.14
CA TYR A 97 -1.49 -0.51 -6.12
C TYR A 97 -0.32 0.25 -6.72
N LEU A 98 -0.65 1.25 -7.54
CA LEU A 98 0.26 2.36 -7.81
C LEU A 98 0.24 3.31 -6.60
N SER A 99 1.37 3.52 -5.93
CA SER A 99 1.38 4.17 -4.60
C SER A 99 1.22 5.68 -4.61
N TRP A 100 1.65 6.36 -5.67
CA TRP A 100 1.43 7.79 -5.91
C TRP A 100 1.72 8.13 -7.37
N TRP A 101 1.31 9.32 -7.82
CA TRP A 101 1.62 9.81 -9.16
C TRP A 101 2.93 10.60 -9.16
N ASP A 102 3.95 10.12 -9.87
CA ASP A 102 5.28 10.74 -9.92
C ASP A 102 5.49 11.69 -11.12
N TYR A 103 4.49 11.81 -12.01
CA TYR A 103 4.52 12.61 -13.24
C TYR A 103 5.67 12.29 -14.21
N SER A 104 6.45 11.23 -13.97
CA SER A 104 7.55 10.81 -14.83
C SER A 104 7.06 9.96 -16.00
N THR A 105 5.88 9.36 -15.83
CA THR A 105 5.32 8.33 -16.69
C THR A 105 3.96 8.77 -17.21
N SER A 106 3.67 8.45 -18.47
CA SER A 106 2.38 8.76 -19.09
C SER A 106 1.29 7.76 -18.69
N ILE A 107 0.03 8.18 -18.73
CA ILE A 107 -1.14 7.33 -18.41
C ILE A 107 -1.14 5.99 -19.18
N PRO A 108 -0.81 5.95 -20.50
CA PRO A 108 -0.75 4.71 -21.27
C PRO A 108 0.21 3.63 -20.76
N GLU A 109 1.12 3.96 -19.85
CA GLU A 109 2.10 2.97 -19.34
C GLU A 109 1.65 2.32 -18.03
N VAL A 110 0.50 2.72 -17.46
CA VAL A 110 0.07 2.31 -16.11
C VAL A 110 -1.22 1.50 -16.17
N HIS A 111 -1.15 0.20 -15.85
CA HIS A 111 -2.31 -0.72 -15.91
C HIS A 111 -2.43 -1.61 -14.64
N TYR A 112 -2.71 -0.95 -13.51
CA TYR A 112 -3.01 -1.43 -12.16
C TYR A 112 -4.47 -1.86 -11.92
N LEU A 113 -4.74 -2.78 -10.98
CA LEU A 113 -6.09 -2.91 -10.39
C LEU A 113 -6.33 -1.87 -9.29
N GLY A 114 -5.27 -1.40 -8.61
CA GLY A 114 -5.36 -0.43 -7.52
C GLY A 114 -4.56 0.84 -7.77
N ILE A 115 -5.03 1.94 -7.17
CA ILE A 115 -4.37 3.25 -7.21
C ILE A 115 -4.38 3.87 -5.81
N SER A 116 -3.34 4.63 -5.45
CA SER A 116 -3.21 5.22 -4.11
C SER A 116 -2.72 6.66 -4.17
N ASP A 117 -3.36 7.56 -3.41
CA ASP A 117 -2.93 8.96 -3.24
C ASP A 117 -2.67 9.70 -4.57
N ILE A 118 -3.52 9.47 -5.58
CA ILE A 118 -3.44 10.06 -6.93
C ILE A 118 -4.62 11.02 -7.17
N PRO A 119 -4.42 12.20 -7.78
CA PRO A 119 -5.52 13.12 -8.02
C PRO A 119 -6.67 12.49 -8.83
N ALA A 120 -7.92 12.76 -8.43
CA ALA A 120 -9.13 12.21 -9.06
C ALA A 120 -9.14 12.34 -10.59
N TRP A 121 -8.73 13.49 -11.11
CA TRP A 121 -8.69 13.76 -12.55
C TRP A 121 -7.72 12.85 -13.31
N VAL A 122 -6.62 12.41 -12.69
CA VAL A 122 -5.67 11.47 -13.31
C VAL A 122 -6.33 10.10 -13.40
N VAL A 123 -6.99 9.67 -12.31
CA VAL A 123 -7.68 8.37 -12.25
C VAL A 123 -8.78 8.29 -13.30
N ALA A 124 -9.64 9.31 -13.39
CA ALA A 124 -10.71 9.38 -14.37
C ALA A 124 -10.16 9.33 -15.82
N LYS A 125 -9.10 10.09 -16.12
CA LYS A 125 -8.45 10.04 -17.43
C LYS A 125 -7.85 8.66 -17.73
N ALA A 126 -7.26 8.01 -16.74
CA ALA A 126 -6.65 6.69 -16.91
C ALA A 126 -7.69 5.59 -17.10
N ASN A 127 -8.79 5.60 -16.36
CA ASN A 127 -9.91 4.70 -16.58
C ASN A 127 -10.56 4.94 -17.94
N GLN A 128 -10.72 6.19 -18.35
CA GLN A 128 -11.21 6.52 -19.70
C GLN A 128 -10.30 5.97 -20.79
N TYR A 129 -8.97 6.15 -20.65
CA TYR A 129 -8.01 5.57 -21.57
C TYR A 129 -8.10 4.03 -21.61
N ALA A 130 -8.24 3.39 -20.44
CA ALA A 130 -8.37 1.94 -20.35
C ALA A 130 -9.64 1.43 -21.06
N ARG A 131 -10.79 2.10 -20.87
CA ARG A 131 -12.05 1.80 -21.57
C ARG A 131 -11.90 1.88 -23.08
N LEU A 132 -11.27 2.95 -23.58
CA LEU A 132 -11.08 3.17 -25.02
C LEU A 132 -10.07 2.20 -25.65
N SER A 133 -9.12 1.70 -24.87
CA SER A 133 -8.04 0.84 -25.34
C SER A 133 -8.29 -0.66 -25.11
N GLY A 134 -9.45 -1.04 -24.55
CA GLY A 134 -9.75 -2.43 -24.19
C GLY A 134 -8.90 -2.98 -23.05
N LEU A 135 -8.36 -2.11 -22.20
CA LEU A 135 -7.51 -2.46 -21.06
C LEU A 135 -8.33 -2.52 -19.77
N ARG A 136 -7.75 -3.13 -18.73
CA ARG A 136 -8.38 -3.19 -17.40
C ARG A 136 -8.35 -1.81 -16.74
N GLN A 137 -9.49 -1.43 -16.18
CA GLN A 137 -9.65 -0.19 -15.40
C GLN A 137 -9.15 -0.39 -13.97
N PHE A 138 -8.88 0.71 -13.27
CA PHE A 138 -8.68 0.68 -11.82
C PHE A 138 -10.01 0.38 -11.14
N VAL A 139 -9.99 -0.49 -10.13
CA VAL A 139 -11.19 -0.95 -9.41
C VAL A 139 -11.18 -0.56 -7.94
N VAL A 140 -10.04 -0.11 -7.40
CA VAL A 140 -9.93 0.29 -5.99
C VAL A 140 -8.99 1.47 -5.81
N TYR A 141 -9.43 2.43 -4.99
CA TYR A 141 -8.66 3.60 -4.60
C TYR A 141 -8.28 3.52 -3.11
N GLN A 142 -7.00 3.65 -2.81
CA GLN A 142 -6.49 3.82 -1.45
C GLN A 142 -6.10 5.28 -1.21
N GLY A 143 -6.47 5.86 -0.07
CA GLY A 143 -5.95 7.18 0.27
C GLY A 143 -6.25 7.63 1.67
N LYS A 144 -5.61 8.74 2.06
CA LYS A 144 -5.68 9.23 3.43
C LYS A 144 -7.05 9.81 3.74
N TRP A 145 -7.73 9.26 4.75
CA TRP A 145 -8.97 9.81 5.26
C TRP A 145 -9.07 9.61 6.77
N SER A 146 -9.58 10.62 7.47
CA SER A 146 -9.89 10.56 8.90
C SER A 146 -10.95 11.59 9.24
N ALA A 147 -11.61 11.47 10.39
CA ALA A 147 -12.59 12.48 10.84
C ALA A 147 -12.01 13.92 10.88
N SER A 148 -10.68 14.06 11.04
CA SER A 148 -9.97 15.34 11.06
C SER A 148 -9.44 15.79 9.69
N LEU A 149 -9.39 14.91 8.69
CA LEU A 149 -8.87 15.19 7.35
C LEU A 149 -9.81 14.58 6.31
N ARG A 150 -10.65 15.44 5.74
CA ARG A 150 -11.81 15.06 4.91
C ARG A 150 -11.73 15.52 3.47
N ASP A 151 -10.59 16.08 3.02
CA ASP A 151 -10.37 16.54 1.64
C ASP A 151 -10.69 15.46 0.59
N PHE A 152 -10.44 14.21 0.98
CA PHE A 152 -10.81 13.00 0.25
C PHE A 152 -12.28 12.96 -0.19
N GLU A 153 -13.20 13.48 0.61
CA GLU A 153 -14.64 13.46 0.32
C GLU A 153 -15.05 14.41 -0.80
N ARG A 154 -14.23 15.43 -1.08
CA ARG A 154 -14.56 16.45 -2.07
C ARG A 154 -14.47 15.92 -3.50
N GLU A 155 -13.40 15.17 -3.80
CA GLU A 155 -13.08 14.77 -5.17
C GLU A 155 -12.94 13.25 -5.32
N ILE A 156 -12.35 12.56 -4.33
CA ILE A 156 -12.05 11.13 -4.45
C ILE A 156 -13.31 10.29 -4.29
N VAL A 157 -14.15 10.58 -3.30
CA VAL A 157 -15.40 9.83 -3.06
C VAL A 157 -16.34 9.94 -4.27
N PRO A 158 -16.66 11.14 -4.80
CA PRO A 158 -17.51 11.26 -5.98
C PRO A 158 -16.90 10.55 -7.20
N MET A 159 -15.59 10.69 -7.43
CA MET A 159 -14.91 10.01 -8.52
C MET A 159 -15.01 8.49 -8.41
N CYS A 160 -14.80 7.92 -7.22
CA CYS A 160 -14.91 6.47 -7.04
C CYS A 160 -16.33 5.96 -7.24
N ILE A 161 -17.35 6.75 -6.85
CA ILE A 161 -18.75 6.40 -7.12
C ILE A 161 -19.03 6.41 -8.63
N ASP A 162 -18.60 7.44 -9.34
CA ASP A 162 -18.81 7.60 -10.79
C ASP A 162 -18.07 6.51 -11.61
N GLU A 163 -16.82 6.23 -11.24
CA GLU A 163 -15.97 5.24 -11.90
C GLU A 163 -16.25 3.79 -11.43
N GLY A 164 -17.17 3.59 -10.49
CA GLY A 164 -17.51 2.26 -9.96
C GLY A 164 -16.39 1.58 -9.17
N MET A 165 -15.56 2.37 -8.47
CA MET A 165 -14.39 1.92 -7.73
C MET A 165 -14.66 1.72 -6.24
N GLY A 166 -14.03 0.71 -5.64
CA GLY A 166 -13.98 0.53 -4.20
C GLY A 166 -13.05 1.52 -3.50
N LEU A 167 -13.32 1.79 -2.22
CA LEU A 167 -12.52 2.69 -1.38
C LEU A 167 -11.81 1.92 -0.26
N CYS A 168 -10.51 2.18 -0.08
CA CYS A 168 -9.69 1.61 0.98
C CYS A 168 -8.95 2.74 1.74
N PRO A 169 -9.62 3.44 2.68
CA PRO A 169 -9.01 4.58 3.36
C PRO A 169 -7.92 4.13 4.34
N TRP A 170 -6.79 4.84 4.35
CA TRP A 170 -5.74 4.66 5.35
C TRP A 170 -5.68 5.85 6.31
N GLY A 171 -5.14 5.63 7.51
CA GLY A 171 -5.00 6.68 8.51
C GLY A 171 -6.32 7.08 9.21
N VAL A 172 -7.34 6.22 9.15
CA VAL A 172 -8.68 6.42 9.74
C VAL A 172 -8.67 6.89 11.20
N LEU A 173 -7.71 6.41 12.01
CA LEU A 173 -7.56 6.79 13.42
C LEU A 173 -6.63 8.00 13.65
N ASN A 174 -6.37 8.78 12.60
CA ASN A 174 -5.44 9.91 12.59
C ASN A 174 -4.11 9.58 13.30
N PRO A 175 -3.30 8.68 12.72
CA PRO A 175 -2.16 8.03 13.38
C PRO A 175 -2.22 7.74 14.89
N GLY A 176 -3.40 7.41 15.43
CA GLY A 176 -3.62 7.14 16.85
C GLY A 176 -3.99 8.36 17.69
N ARG A 177 -4.32 9.51 17.08
CA ARG A 177 -4.76 10.72 17.79
C ARG A 177 -6.21 10.67 18.25
N PHE A 178 -7.04 9.80 17.68
CA PHE A 178 -8.40 9.57 18.16
C PHE A 178 -8.41 8.60 19.34
N GLN A 179 -7.87 9.06 20.46
CA GLN A 179 -7.77 8.31 21.71
C GLN A 179 -8.07 9.24 22.88
N THR A 180 -8.58 8.69 23.98
CA THR A 180 -8.75 9.45 25.22
C THR A 180 -7.39 9.81 25.81
N GLU A 181 -7.33 10.88 26.60
CA GLU A 181 -6.10 11.29 27.27
C GLU A 181 -5.56 10.18 28.20
N GLU A 182 -6.46 9.47 28.89
CA GLU A 182 -6.14 8.31 29.72
C GLU A 182 -5.49 7.18 28.90
N GLY A 183 -6.10 6.82 27.77
CA GLY A 183 -5.58 5.77 26.89
C GLY A 183 -4.28 6.16 26.18
N PHE A 184 -3.96 7.45 26.08
CA PHE A 184 -2.66 7.92 25.63
C PHE A 184 -1.59 7.75 26.73
N LYS A 185 -1.87 8.21 27.97
CA LYS A 185 -0.97 8.10 29.12
C LYS A 185 -0.65 6.65 29.50
N GLU A 186 -1.63 5.76 29.39
CA GLU A 186 -1.42 4.32 29.62
C GLU A 186 -0.50 3.71 28.57
N ARG A 187 -0.66 4.11 27.30
CA ARG A 187 0.17 3.64 26.20
C ARG A 187 1.62 4.12 26.31
N GLU A 188 1.86 5.35 26.79
CA GLU A 188 3.21 5.85 27.07
C GLU A 188 3.95 5.02 28.11
N LYS A 189 3.25 4.43 29.07
CA LYS A 189 3.86 3.58 30.12
C LYS A 189 4.26 2.20 29.60
N HIS A 190 3.56 1.66 28.60
CA HIS A 190 3.67 0.27 28.18
C HIS A 190 4.16 0.05 26.74
N ASN A 191 4.34 1.11 25.96
CA ASN A 191 4.72 0.98 24.55
C ASN A 191 6.08 1.64 24.26
N PRO A 192 7.14 0.86 23.96
CA PRO A 192 8.43 1.41 23.56
C PRO A 192 8.42 2.02 22.14
N GLY A 193 7.31 1.87 21.39
CA GLY A 193 7.12 2.42 20.05
C GLY A 193 6.90 3.94 20.02
N ARG A 194 6.32 4.48 18.93
CA ARG A 194 6.23 5.92 18.58
C ARG A 194 5.92 6.85 19.77
N GLN A 195 6.97 7.41 20.39
CA GLN A 195 6.92 8.14 21.67
C GLN A 195 6.53 9.62 21.56
N LYS A 196 6.32 10.17 20.36
CA LYS A 196 6.11 11.62 20.18
C LYS A 196 4.76 11.94 19.57
N ARG A 197 4.06 12.92 20.15
CA ARG A 197 2.98 13.68 19.49
C ARG A 197 3.62 14.48 18.34
N CYS A 198 3.39 14.08 17.10
CA CYS A 198 3.59 14.97 15.96
C CYS A 198 2.43 15.96 15.85
#